data_AF-A0A962QYG2-F1
#
_entry.id   AF-A0A962QYG2-F1
#
_cell.length_a   1.000
_cell.length_b   1.000
_cell.length_c   1.000
_cell.angle_alpha   90.00
_cell.angle_beta   90.00
_cell.angle_gamma   90.00
#
_symmetry.space_group_name_H-M   'P 1'
#
loop_
_entity.id
_entity.type
_entity.pdbx_description
1 polymer ?
#
loop_
_entity_poly.entity_id
_entity_poly.type
_entity_poly.pdbx_seq_one_letter_code
_entity_poly.pdbx_strand_id
1 'polypeptide(L)'
;MSARLCRKRLGLGVLLLCAMAYAALAPAASIDALQAAGELEIDASLTPQADIVPGQKLTLTLKIATDRWFSGGTRISLPEVPGLVILQTEQFASNASEQRGESNWVIQRWNLDIYPQRPGNFSIPPVKARLRVNTADGDVEGVLSSPGVQFTVGLPPALEGVEQWVAAPAFTVEQQFDRSLEGLQPGDAFERVVTFEASDVMAMMLPSLPPEDNPGLAAYPAPPVLDDSNNRGQVSASRRERISYVVQAEGRYLLRARDFHWWDTTRDELRLVSLPAVEITVGSGVAGEVPDGPSLPRLSPGQWLALAAGLIGLGLLLWLGWRYLPRLPPGTVSARVTALRQTLRELRKPALAERLNPGSNAGE
;
A
#
# COMPACT_ATOMS: atom_id res chain seq x y z
N MET A 1 70.13 -60.77 -57.49
CA MET A 1 70.21 -59.53 -56.68
C MET A 1 69.47 -58.41 -57.40
N SER A 2 68.75 -57.56 -56.66
CA SER A 2 68.08 -56.32 -57.11
C SER A 2 66.74 -56.41 -57.88
N ALA A 3 65.66 -56.85 -57.22
CA ALA A 3 64.28 -56.57 -57.69
C ALA A 3 63.18 -56.70 -56.61
N ARG A 4 63.48 -56.46 -55.32
CA ARG A 4 62.48 -56.63 -54.22
C ARG A 4 62.35 -55.47 -53.24
N LEU A 5 62.88 -54.28 -53.53
CA LEU A 5 62.79 -53.14 -52.59
C LEU A 5 61.86 -51.99 -53.00
N CYS A 6 61.33 -51.95 -54.22
CA CYS A 6 60.61 -50.74 -54.68
C CYS A 6 59.08 -50.76 -54.50
N ARG A 7 58.47 -51.83 -53.96
CA ARG A 7 57.00 -51.93 -53.80
C ARG A 7 56.48 -51.70 -52.37
N LYS A 8 57.36 -51.55 -51.37
CA LYS A 8 56.96 -51.35 -49.96
C LYS A 8 56.91 -49.88 -49.51
N ARG A 9 57.35 -48.91 -50.33
CA ARG A 9 57.32 -47.48 -49.95
C ARG A 9 56.04 -46.73 -50.35
N LEU A 10 55.21 -47.30 -51.24
CA LEU A 10 53.96 -46.64 -51.68
C LEU A 10 52.75 -46.92 -50.77
N GLY A 11 52.76 -48.01 -49.99
CA GLY A 11 51.65 -48.36 -49.10
C GLY A 11 51.65 -47.66 -47.75
N LEU A 12 52.81 -47.17 -47.29
CA LEU A 12 52.94 -46.51 -45.99
C LEU A 12 52.54 -45.03 -46.04
N GLY A 13 52.69 -44.38 -47.20
CA GLY A 13 52.30 -42.98 -47.39
C GLY A 13 50.80 -42.77 -47.45
N VAL A 14 50.04 -43.74 -47.99
CA VAL A 14 48.57 -43.65 -48.09
C VAL A 14 47.89 -43.91 -46.74
N LEU A 15 48.47 -44.76 -45.89
CA LEU A 15 47.99 -44.99 -44.52
C LEU A 15 48.29 -43.82 -43.57
N LEU A 16 49.38 -43.07 -43.78
CA LEU A 16 49.69 -41.85 -43.02
C LEU A 16 48.89 -40.62 -43.47
N LEU A 17 48.46 -40.57 -44.74
CA LEU A 17 47.54 -39.54 -45.23
C LEU A 17 46.08 -39.77 -44.79
N CYS A 18 45.66 -41.02 -44.58
CA CYS A 18 44.37 -41.31 -43.94
C CYS A 18 44.39 -41.13 -42.40
N ALA A 19 45.54 -41.30 -41.73
CA ALA A 19 45.65 -41.06 -40.29
C ALA A 19 45.71 -39.55 -39.93
N MET A 20 46.16 -38.68 -40.83
CA MET A 20 46.12 -37.22 -40.64
C MET A 20 44.77 -36.57 -41.03
N ALA A 21 43.89 -37.29 -41.73
CA ALA A 21 42.53 -36.83 -42.00
C ALA A 21 41.57 -37.03 -40.81
N TYR A 22 42.04 -37.66 -39.73
CA TYR A 22 41.37 -37.72 -38.42
C TYR A 22 41.98 -36.74 -37.41
N ALA A 23 42.45 -35.57 -37.89
CA ALA A 23 42.44 -34.40 -37.04
C ALA A 23 40.97 -34.14 -36.68
N ALA A 24 40.59 -34.56 -35.47
CA ALA A 24 39.27 -34.36 -34.91
C ALA A 24 38.84 -32.92 -35.20
N LEU A 25 37.74 -32.76 -35.95
CA LEU A 25 36.94 -31.54 -35.82
C LEU A 25 36.52 -31.51 -34.35
N ALA A 26 37.26 -30.77 -33.53
CA ALA A 26 36.74 -30.38 -32.23
C ALA A 26 35.40 -29.68 -32.52
N PRO A 27 34.29 -30.13 -31.91
CA PRO A 27 33.01 -29.47 -32.11
C PRO A 27 33.19 -27.99 -31.76
N ALA A 28 32.77 -27.10 -32.66
CA ALA A 28 32.82 -25.67 -32.39
C ALA A 28 32.11 -25.40 -31.05
N ALA A 29 32.74 -24.61 -30.19
CA ALA A 29 32.16 -24.25 -28.90
C ALA A 29 30.75 -23.67 -29.13
N SER A 30 29.77 -24.23 -28.44
CA SER A 30 28.35 -23.86 -28.54
C SER A 30 27.72 -23.94 -27.16
N ILE A 31 26.60 -23.25 -26.96
CA ILE A 31 25.87 -23.29 -25.68
C ILE A 31 25.48 -24.73 -25.30
N ASP A 32 25.03 -25.53 -26.27
CA ASP A 32 24.67 -26.94 -26.03
C ASP A 32 25.90 -27.77 -25.61
N ALA A 33 27.07 -27.52 -26.22
CA ALA A 33 28.32 -28.18 -25.84
C ALA A 33 28.77 -27.79 -24.43
N LEU A 34 28.65 -26.51 -24.06
CA LEU A 34 28.96 -26.04 -22.70
C LEU A 34 28.01 -26.66 -21.66
N GLN A 35 26.72 -26.77 -21.99
CA GLN A 35 25.75 -27.40 -21.11
C GLN A 35 26.01 -28.90 -20.95
N ALA A 36 26.29 -29.61 -22.05
CA ALA A 36 26.62 -31.04 -22.01
C ALA A 36 27.92 -31.34 -21.24
N ALA A 37 28.87 -30.40 -21.26
CA ALA A 37 30.11 -30.49 -20.49
C ALA A 37 29.95 -30.13 -19.00
N GLY A 38 28.80 -29.59 -18.59
CA GLY A 38 28.58 -29.10 -17.22
C GLY A 38 29.33 -27.79 -16.92
N GLU A 39 29.68 -27.00 -17.94
CA GLU A 39 30.31 -25.68 -17.80
C GLU A 39 29.27 -24.54 -17.81
N LEU A 40 28.02 -24.86 -18.14
CA LEU A 40 26.90 -23.94 -18.19
C LEU A 40 25.61 -24.66 -17.77
N GLU A 41 24.90 -24.10 -16.79
CA GLU A 41 23.72 -24.70 -16.18
C GLU A 41 22.57 -23.69 -16.12
N ILE A 42 21.34 -24.20 -16.20
CA ILE A 42 20.13 -23.45 -15.89
C ILE A 42 19.21 -24.30 -15.02
N ASP A 43 18.77 -23.71 -13.92
CA ASP A 43 17.75 -24.27 -13.04
C ASP A 43 16.55 -23.33 -12.96
N ALA A 44 15.39 -23.90 -12.63
CA ALA A 44 14.17 -23.17 -12.37
C ALA A 44 13.58 -23.63 -11.03
N SER A 45 13.25 -22.68 -10.17
CA SER A 45 12.54 -22.95 -8.91
C SER A 45 11.41 -21.96 -8.70
N LEU A 46 10.31 -22.42 -8.11
CA LEU A 46 9.14 -21.61 -7.79
C LEU A 46 9.03 -21.45 -6.28
N THR A 47 8.61 -20.27 -5.83
CA THR A 47 8.36 -19.96 -4.42
C THR A 47 7.09 -19.12 -4.28
N PRO A 48 6.14 -19.45 -3.40
CA PRO A 48 6.02 -20.72 -2.67
C PRO A 48 5.70 -21.92 -3.58
N GLN A 49 5.81 -23.15 -3.05
CA GLN A 49 5.56 -24.41 -3.78
C GLN A 49 4.27 -25.13 -3.37
N ALA A 50 3.67 -24.73 -2.24
CA ALA A 50 2.48 -25.34 -1.67
C ALA A 50 1.51 -24.24 -1.21
N ASP A 51 0.26 -24.63 -0.96
CA ASP A 51 -0.80 -23.78 -0.41
C ASP A 51 -1.06 -22.50 -1.22
N ILE A 52 -0.86 -22.59 -2.53
CA ILE A 52 -1.01 -21.49 -3.47
C ILE A 52 -2.50 -21.23 -3.71
N VAL A 53 -2.92 -19.97 -3.56
CA VAL A 53 -4.29 -19.53 -3.85
C VAL A 53 -4.36 -18.69 -5.13
N PRO A 54 -5.52 -18.60 -5.80
CA PRO A 54 -5.66 -17.71 -6.95
C PRO A 54 -5.43 -16.24 -6.56
N GLY A 55 -4.71 -15.53 -7.41
CA GLY A 55 -4.29 -14.14 -7.23
C GLY A 55 -2.96 -13.97 -6.49
N GLN A 56 -2.46 -15.00 -5.80
CA GLN A 56 -1.23 -14.91 -5.02
C GLN A 56 0.01 -14.84 -5.92
N LYS A 57 0.92 -13.91 -5.64
CA LYS A 57 2.22 -13.84 -6.31
C LYS A 57 3.08 -15.04 -5.97
N LEU A 58 3.66 -15.64 -7.00
CA LEU A 58 4.74 -16.61 -6.91
C LEU A 58 5.97 -16.04 -7.62
N THR A 59 7.16 -16.38 -7.14
CA THR A 59 8.42 -16.03 -7.77
C THR A 59 9.00 -17.27 -8.45
N LEU A 60 9.11 -17.22 -9.77
CA LEU A 60 9.90 -18.18 -10.56
C LEU A 60 11.32 -17.63 -10.69
N THR A 61 12.26 -18.27 -10.01
CA THR A 61 13.69 -17.94 -10.09
C THR A 61 14.37 -18.84 -11.12
N LEU A 62 14.95 -18.22 -12.15
CA LEU A 62 15.85 -18.87 -13.10
C LEU A 62 17.28 -18.61 -12.66
N LYS A 63 18.00 -19.68 -12.27
CA LYS A 63 19.42 -19.62 -11.90
C LYS A 63 20.24 -20.09 -13.10
N ILE A 64 20.98 -19.18 -13.73
CA ILE A 64 21.90 -19.49 -14.82
C ILE A 64 23.31 -19.39 -14.27
N ALA A 65 24.09 -20.46 -14.37
CA ALA A 65 25.43 -20.52 -13.80
C ALA A 65 26.44 -21.01 -14.83
N THR A 66 27.65 -20.46 -14.84
CA THR A 66 28.76 -20.96 -15.66
C THR A 66 30.08 -20.86 -14.90
N ASP A 67 31.02 -21.77 -15.13
CA ASP A 67 32.40 -21.69 -14.63
C ASP A 67 33.30 -20.77 -15.49
N ARG A 68 32.71 -20.15 -16.52
CA ARG A 68 33.30 -19.11 -17.36
C ARG A 68 32.76 -17.73 -16.94
N TRP A 69 32.65 -16.82 -17.90
CA TRP A 69 32.00 -15.53 -17.72
C TRP A 69 30.99 -15.24 -18.82
N PHE A 70 29.92 -14.52 -18.46
CA PHE A 70 28.97 -13.97 -19.42
C PHE A 70 29.59 -12.78 -20.12
N SER A 71 29.64 -12.80 -21.46
CA SER A 71 30.22 -11.72 -22.27
C SER A 71 29.17 -10.80 -22.91
N GLY A 72 27.89 -11.05 -22.64
CA GLY A 72 26.76 -10.24 -23.08
C GLY A 72 25.57 -10.33 -22.14
N GLY A 73 24.56 -9.49 -22.39
CA GLY A 73 23.31 -9.52 -21.62
C GLY A 73 22.48 -10.76 -21.93
N THR A 74 21.89 -11.35 -20.89
CA THR A 74 20.94 -12.46 -21.02
C THR A 74 19.53 -11.92 -21.26
N ARG A 75 18.80 -12.53 -22.19
CA ARG A 75 17.40 -12.19 -22.49
C ARG A 75 16.50 -13.39 -22.22
N ILE A 76 15.51 -13.20 -21.34
CA ILE A 76 14.52 -14.21 -20.98
C ILE A 76 13.32 -14.08 -21.91
N SER A 77 12.88 -15.21 -22.49
CA SER A 77 11.64 -15.27 -23.28
C SER A 77 10.52 -15.77 -22.39
N LEU A 78 9.59 -14.88 -22.03
CA LEU A 78 8.44 -15.20 -21.17
C LEU A 78 7.52 -16.22 -21.87
N PRO A 79 7.20 -17.37 -21.24
CA PRO A 79 6.22 -18.29 -21.80
C PRO A 79 4.81 -17.76 -21.60
N GLU A 80 3.89 -18.15 -22.49
CA GLU A 80 2.46 -17.91 -22.32
C GLU A 80 1.79 -19.18 -21.78
N VAL A 81 1.10 -19.05 -20.64
CA VAL A 81 0.40 -20.16 -20.00
C VAL A 81 -1.03 -19.74 -19.66
N PRO A 82 -2.07 -20.41 -20.18
CA PRO A 82 -3.46 -20.03 -19.95
C PRO A 82 -3.84 -20.01 -18.45
N GLY A 83 -4.27 -18.84 -17.97
CA GLY A 83 -4.65 -18.64 -16.58
C GLY A 83 -3.51 -18.22 -15.65
N LEU A 84 -2.29 -18.02 -16.17
CA LEU A 84 -1.19 -17.37 -15.46
C LEU A 84 -0.92 -16.00 -16.08
N VAL A 85 -0.66 -15.01 -15.22
CA VAL A 85 -0.01 -13.77 -15.62
C VAL A 85 1.45 -13.90 -15.23
N ILE A 86 2.36 -13.79 -16.19
CA ILE A 86 3.81 -13.94 -16.01
C ILE A 86 4.47 -12.62 -16.39
N LEU A 87 5.18 -12.01 -15.44
CA LEU A 87 5.78 -10.70 -15.58
C LEU A 87 7.26 -10.76 -15.22
N GLN A 88 8.06 -9.93 -15.89
CA GLN A 88 9.43 -9.66 -15.49
C GLN A 88 9.48 -8.23 -14.92
N THR A 89 9.27 -8.08 -13.62
CA THR A 89 9.30 -6.77 -12.95
C THR A 89 10.74 -6.30 -12.68
N GLU A 90 11.68 -7.24 -12.53
CA GLU A 90 13.12 -6.96 -12.41
C GLU A 90 13.81 -6.97 -13.79
N GLN A 91 14.32 -5.82 -14.23
CA GLN A 91 14.96 -5.68 -15.55
C GLN A 91 16.35 -6.34 -15.63
N PHE A 92 17.00 -6.56 -14.48
CA PHE A 92 18.36 -7.07 -14.40
C PHE A 92 18.42 -8.30 -13.50
N ALA A 93 19.29 -9.25 -13.84
CA ALA A 93 19.63 -10.33 -12.94
C ALA A 93 20.38 -9.81 -11.71
N SER A 94 20.14 -10.47 -10.57
CA SER A 94 21.11 -10.41 -9.47
C SER A 94 22.30 -11.32 -9.80
N ASN A 95 23.51 -10.77 -9.73
CA ASN A 95 24.74 -11.48 -10.04
C ASN A 95 25.43 -11.95 -8.75
N ALA A 96 25.98 -13.16 -8.76
CA ALA A 96 26.77 -13.71 -7.67
C ALA A 96 27.95 -14.54 -8.22
N SER A 97 28.93 -14.80 -7.36
CA SER A 97 30.03 -15.73 -7.62
C SER A 97 30.00 -16.82 -6.56
N GLU A 98 30.27 -18.05 -6.95
CA GLU A 98 30.27 -19.21 -6.06
C GLU A 98 31.47 -20.11 -6.39
N GLN A 99 32.25 -20.50 -5.40
CA GLN A 99 33.31 -21.48 -5.59
C GLN A 99 32.69 -22.89 -5.53
N ARG A 100 32.82 -23.69 -6.60
CA ARG A 100 32.39 -25.10 -6.64
C ARG A 100 33.60 -25.98 -6.96
N GLY A 101 34.13 -26.64 -5.93
CA GLY A 101 35.41 -27.35 -6.04
C GLY A 101 36.54 -26.37 -6.38
N GLU A 102 37.30 -26.66 -7.43
CA GLU A 102 38.43 -25.83 -7.89
C GLU A 102 38.00 -24.70 -8.83
N SER A 103 36.77 -24.73 -9.36
CA SER A 103 36.26 -23.74 -10.30
C SER A 103 35.45 -22.64 -9.60
N ASN A 104 35.63 -21.39 -10.05
CA ASN A 104 34.77 -20.28 -9.67
C ASN A 104 33.63 -20.12 -10.67
N TRP A 105 32.41 -20.08 -10.18
CA TRP A 105 31.18 -19.99 -10.98
C TRP A 105 30.55 -18.61 -10.88
N VAL A 106 30.17 -18.06 -12.02
CA VAL A 106 29.37 -16.85 -12.13
C VAL A 106 27.91 -17.22 -12.27
N ILE A 107 27.04 -16.60 -11.46
CA ILE A 107 25.61 -16.90 -11.37
C ILE A 107 24.80 -15.65 -11.69
N GLN A 108 23.83 -15.79 -12.58
CA GLN A 108 22.74 -14.85 -12.81
C GLN A 108 21.44 -15.44 -12.24
N ARG A 109 20.73 -14.69 -11.38
CA ARG A 109 19.36 -15.04 -10.97
C ARG A 109 18.38 -14.05 -11.56
N TRP A 110 17.44 -14.58 -12.34
CA TRP A 110 16.32 -13.84 -12.90
C TRP A 110 15.05 -14.22 -12.17
N ASN A 111 14.34 -13.23 -11.63
CA ASN A 111 13.06 -13.44 -10.97
C ASN A 111 11.92 -13.05 -11.91
N LEU A 112 10.97 -13.95 -12.08
CA LEU A 112 9.73 -13.71 -12.80
C LEU A 112 8.57 -13.82 -11.82
N ASP A 113 7.67 -12.84 -11.85
CA ASP A 113 6.47 -12.81 -11.03
C ASP A 113 5.35 -13.57 -11.74
N ILE A 114 4.72 -14.52 -11.05
CA ILE A 114 3.67 -15.39 -11.57
C ILE A 114 2.42 -15.20 -10.73
N TYR A 115 1.28 -14.94 -11.38
CA TYR A 115 -0.01 -14.79 -10.72
C TYR A 115 -1.04 -15.76 -11.32
N PRO A 116 -1.37 -16.87 -10.64
CA PRO A 116 -2.41 -17.78 -11.10
C PRO A 116 -3.79 -17.17 -10.90
N GLN A 117 -4.61 -17.12 -11.94
CA GLN A 117 -5.90 -16.43 -11.93
C GLN A 117 -7.08 -17.34 -11.52
N ARG A 118 -6.83 -18.64 -11.36
CA ARG A 118 -7.87 -19.64 -11.08
C ARG A 118 -7.29 -20.88 -10.40
N PRO A 119 -8.10 -21.65 -9.67
CA PRO A 119 -7.67 -22.95 -9.13
C PRO A 119 -7.38 -23.94 -10.26
N GLY A 120 -6.49 -24.88 -9.99
CA GLY A 120 -6.13 -25.97 -10.90
C GLY A 120 -4.64 -26.27 -10.96
N ASN A 121 -4.30 -27.22 -11.82
CA ASN A 121 -2.91 -27.63 -12.05
C ASN A 121 -2.32 -26.81 -13.19
N PHE A 122 -1.13 -26.26 -12.99
CA PHE A 122 -0.42 -25.47 -13.97
C PHE A 122 0.94 -26.10 -14.28
N SER A 123 1.35 -25.98 -15.55
CA SER A 123 2.66 -26.39 -16.04
C SER A 123 3.27 -25.23 -16.81
N ILE A 124 4.33 -24.65 -16.26
CA ILE A 124 5.17 -23.66 -16.94
C ILE A 124 6.16 -24.44 -17.80
N PRO A 125 6.15 -24.26 -19.14
CA PRO A 125 7.11 -24.94 -20.01
C PRO A 125 8.54 -24.43 -19.78
N PRO A 126 9.57 -25.15 -20.25
CA PRO A 126 10.94 -24.67 -20.29
C PRO A 126 11.06 -23.21 -20.74
N VAL A 127 11.66 -22.37 -19.89
CA VAL A 127 11.89 -20.95 -20.19
C VAL A 127 13.19 -20.81 -20.96
N LYS A 128 13.14 -20.09 -22.08
CA LYS A 128 14.30 -19.89 -22.96
C LYS A 128 15.08 -18.64 -22.54
N ALA A 129 16.37 -18.81 -22.29
CA ALA A 129 17.32 -17.75 -22.02
C ALA A 129 18.32 -17.64 -23.17
N ARG A 130 18.32 -16.52 -23.90
CA ARG A 130 19.37 -16.22 -24.89
C ARG A 130 20.52 -15.52 -24.19
N LEU A 131 21.72 -16.09 -24.27
CA LEU A 131 22.89 -15.61 -23.54
C LEU A 131 24.16 -15.76 -24.37
N ARG A 132 25.21 -15.06 -23.93
CA ARG A 132 26.54 -15.11 -24.53
C ARG A 132 27.58 -15.41 -23.46
N VAL A 133 28.39 -16.45 -23.69
CA VAL A 133 29.42 -16.94 -22.77
C VAL A 133 30.76 -16.90 -23.48
N ASN A 134 31.80 -16.53 -22.76
CA ASN A 134 33.15 -16.60 -23.30
C ASN A 134 33.72 -18.01 -23.21
N THR A 135 34.43 -18.41 -24.27
CA THR A 135 35.16 -19.68 -24.36
C THR A 135 36.59 -19.43 -24.83
N ALA A 136 37.43 -20.47 -24.78
CA ALA A 136 38.81 -20.40 -25.25
C ALA A 136 38.92 -19.97 -26.74
N ASP A 137 37.93 -20.30 -27.56
CA ASP A 137 37.88 -20.01 -28.99
C ASP A 137 37.12 -18.70 -29.31
N GLY A 138 36.71 -17.95 -28.28
CA GLY A 138 35.95 -16.71 -28.39
C GLY A 138 34.56 -16.79 -27.77
N ASP A 139 33.73 -15.78 -28.05
CA ASP A 139 32.38 -15.70 -27.51
C ASP A 139 31.40 -16.57 -28.29
N VAL A 140 30.61 -17.35 -27.56
CA VAL A 140 29.54 -18.18 -28.14
C VAL A 140 28.18 -17.65 -27.68
N GLU A 141 27.25 -17.51 -28.61
CA GLU A 141 25.87 -17.10 -28.34
C GLU A 141 24.91 -18.23 -28.66
N GLY A 142 23.89 -18.40 -27.83
CA GLY A 142 22.88 -19.42 -28.06
C GLY A 142 21.73 -19.31 -27.07
N VAL A 143 20.89 -20.34 -27.05
CA VAL A 143 19.69 -20.41 -26.22
C VAL A 143 19.83 -21.58 -25.26
N LEU A 144 19.68 -21.29 -23.97
CA LEU A 144 19.63 -22.26 -22.91
C LEU A 144 18.18 -22.38 -22.42
N SER A 145 17.70 -23.59 -22.15
CA SER A 145 16.30 -23.83 -21.75
C SER A 145 16.24 -24.38 -20.33
N SER A 146 15.45 -23.75 -19.46
CA SER A 146 15.26 -24.22 -18.09
C SER A 146 14.45 -25.53 -18.05
N PRO A 147 14.50 -26.29 -16.95
CA PRO A 147 13.47 -27.27 -16.66
C PRO A 147 12.07 -26.62 -16.63
N GLY A 148 11.05 -27.39 -17.00
CA GLY A 148 9.65 -26.98 -16.79
C GLY A 148 9.26 -27.11 -15.32
N VAL A 149 8.31 -26.30 -14.88
CA VAL A 149 7.84 -26.27 -13.48
C VAL A 149 6.35 -26.58 -13.43
N GLN A 150 5.95 -27.46 -12.53
CA GLN A 150 4.55 -27.82 -12.30
C GLN A 150 4.15 -27.44 -10.87
N PHE A 151 2.93 -26.94 -10.70
CA PHE A 151 2.38 -26.59 -9.39
C PHE A 151 0.86 -26.66 -9.40
N THR A 152 0.26 -26.72 -8.21
CA THR A 152 -1.18 -26.79 -8.01
C THR A 152 -1.65 -25.57 -7.25
N VAL A 153 -2.76 -24.99 -7.70
CA VAL A 153 -3.44 -23.86 -7.07
C VAL A 153 -4.74 -24.36 -6.46
N GLY A 154 -4.85 -24.27 -5.14
CA GLY A 154 -6.03 -24.69 -4.38
C GLY A 154 -6.99 -23.52 -4.16
N LEU A 155 -8.27 -23.81 -4.01
CA LEU A 155 -9.25 -22.85 -3.48
C LEU A 155 -9.48 -23.16 -2.00
N PRO A 156 -9.03 -22.31 -1.06
CA PRO A 156 -9.36 -22.45 0.35
C PRO A 156 -10.88 -22.52 0.58
N PRO A 157 -11.38 -23.35 1.50
CA PRO A 157 -12.81 -23.43 1.80
C PRO A 157 -13.44 -22.09 2.19
N ALA A 158 -12.67 -21.21 2.84
CA ALA A 158 -13.12 -19.87 3.20
C ALA A 158 -13.39 -18.94 1.99
N LEU A 159 -12.82 -19.25 0.82
CA LEU A 159 -13.05 -18.53 -0.43
C LEU A 159 -14.17 -19.15 -1.28
N GLU A 160 -14.78 -20.25 -0.85
CA GLU A 160 -15.92 -20.84 -1.56
C GLU A 160 -17.11 -19.87 -1.56
N GLY A 161 -17.62 -19.54 -2.76
CA GLY A 161 -18.73 -18.60 -2.93
C GLY A 161 -18.35 -17.11 -2.86
N VAL A 162 -17.07 -16.78 -2.59
CA VAL A 162 -16.57 -15.41 -2.71
C VAL A 162 -16.24 -15.17 -4.19
N GLU A 163 -16.90 -14.19 -4.82
CA GLU A 163 -16.74 -13.96 -6.25
C GLU A 163 -15.44 -13.22 -6.61
N GLN A 164 -15.00 -12.31 -5.74
CA GLN A 164 -13.82 -11.46 -5.96
C GLN A 164 -13.07 -11.26 -4.66
N TRP A 165 -11.74 -11.39 -4.70
CA TRP A 165 -10.85 -11.12 -3.59
C TRP A 165 -9.49 -10.65 -4.11
N VAL A 166 -8.72 -10.02 -3.23
CA VAL A 166 -7.28 -9.77 -3.41
C VAL A 166 -6.51 -10.80 -2.61
N ALA A 167 -5.45 -11.40 -3.16
CA ALA A 167 -4.55 -12.29 -2.40
C ALA A 167 -3.21 -11.58 -2.20
N ALA A 168 -2.96 -11.11 -0.98
CA ALA A 168 -1.82 -10.25 -0.67
C ALA A 168 -1.37 -10.40 0.79
N PRO A 169 -0.11 -10.04 1.14
CA PRO A 169 0.32 -9.89 2.53
C PRO A 169 -0.30 -8.70 3.26
N ALA A 170 -0.70 -7.66 2.52
CA ALA A 170 -1.34 -6.46 3.04
C ALA A 170 -2.28 -5.89 1.97
N PHE A 171 -3.44 -5.42 2.39
CA PHE A 171 -4.42 -4.75 1.54
C PHE A 171 -5.16 -3.66 2.33
N THR A 172 -5.27 -2.46 1.75
CA THR A 172 -5.98 -1.33 2.33
C THR A 172 -6.89 -0.67 1.30
N VAL A 173 -7.97 -0.07 1.81
CA VAL A 173 -8.90 0.73 1.02
C VAL A 173 -9.21 2.00 1.80
N GLU A 174 -8.89 3.15 1.23
CA GLU A 174 -9.11 4.45 1.84
C GLU A 174 -9.94 5.35 0.94
N GLN A 175 -10.70 6.28 1.53
CA GLN A 175 -11.37 7.34 0.78
C GLN A 175 -11.07 8.71 1.36
N GLN A 176 -11.00 9.69 0.46
CA GLN A 176 -10.80 11.08 0.77
C GLN A 176 -11.73 11.94 -0.09
N PHE A 177 -12.08 13.11 0.42
CA PHE A 177 -12.86 14.12 -0.29
C PHE A 177 -12.02 15.40 -0.40
N ASP A 178 -12.16 16.12 -1.50
CA ASP A 178 -11.45 17.38 -1.75
C ASP A 178 -11.96 18.54 -0.88
N ARG A 179 -13.17 18.44 -0.34
CA ARG A 179 -13.80 19.43 0.55
C ARG A 179 -14.72 18.78 1.58
N SER A 180 -15.15 19.57 2.58
CA SER A 180 -16.23 19.17 3.49
C SER A 180 -17.53 18.97 2.71
N LEU A 181 -18.28 17.93 3.10
CA LEU A 181 -19.59 17.59 2.52
C LEU A 181 -20.75 18.25 3.28
N GLU A 182 -20.45 19.08 4.29
CA GLU A 182 -21.45 19.83 5.05
C GLU A 182 -21.88 21.11 4.32
N GLY A 183 -23.17 21.43 4.39
CA GLY A 183 -23.71 22.69 3.87
C GLY A 183 -23.76 22.82 2.34
N LEU A 184 -23.60 21.70 1.62
CA LEU A 184 -23.67 21.67 0.16
C LEU A 184 -25.01 22.19 -0.36
N GLN A 185 -24.97 22.91 -1.48
CA GLN A 185 -26.13 23.44 -2.18
C GLN A 185 -26.28 22.78 -3.56
N PRO A 186 -27.48 22.80 -4.16
CA PRO A 186 -27.65 22.40 -5.56
C PRO A 186 -26.72 23.21 -6.48
N GLY A 187 -26.01 22.51 -7.36
CA GLY A 187 -24.97 23.08 -8.24
C GLY A 187 -23.55 22.93 -7.70
N ASP A 188 -23.36 22.61 -6.42
CA ASP A 188 -22.03 22.32 -5.87
C ASP A 188 -21.45 21.02 -6.44
N ALA A 189 -20.13 20.98 -6.53
CA ALA A 189 -19.36 19.79 -6.87
C ALA A 189 -18.33 19.48 -5.79
N PHE A 190 -18.03 18.19 -5.66
CA PHE A 190 -16.95 17.67 -4.82
C PHE A 190 -16.36 16.43 -5.50
N GLU A 191 -15.13 16.09 -5.15
CA GLU A 191 -14.41 14.91 -5.63
C GLU A 191 -14.26 13.88 -4.51
N ARG A 192 -14.54 12.63 -4.84
CA ARG A 192 -14.17 11.46 -4.02
C ARG A 192 -12.98 10.78 -4.65
N VAL A 193 -11.94 10.55 -3.88
CA VAL A 193 -10.78 9.72 -4.26
C VAL A 193 -10.81 8.48 -3.40
N VAL A 194 -10.84 7.31 -4.03
CA VAL A 194 -10.70 6.00 -3.37
C VAL A 194 -9.38 5.39 -3.79
N THR A 195 -8.56 5.03 -2.81
CA THR A 195 -7.23 4.46 -3.01
C THR A 195 -7.22 3.02 -2.50
N PHE A 196 -6.87 2.09 -3.38
CA PHE A 196 -6.59 0.70 -3.08
C PHE A 196 -5.09 0.51 -3.07
N GLU A 197 -4.53 -0.09 -2.01
CA GLU A 197 -3.11 -0.44 -1.97
C GLU A 197 -2.93 -1.89 -1.55
N ALA A 198 -2.00 -2.59 -2.19
CA ALA A 198 -1.65 -3.96 -1.83
C ALA A 198 -0.17 -4.25 -2.02
N SER A 199 0.36 -5.16 -1.21
CA SER A 199 1.69 -5.76 -1.42
C SER A 199 1.57 -7.02 -2.28
N ASP A 200 2.62 -7.32 -3.06
CA ASP A 200 2.72 -8.51 -3.91
C ASP A 200 1.52 -8.73 -4.85
N VAL A 201 0.96 -7.65 -5.37
CA VAL A 201 -0.11 -7.64 -6.37
C VAL A 201 0.24 -6.58 -7.42
N MET A 202 -0.28 -6.71 -8.63
CA MET A 202 -0.18 -5.68 -9.67
C MET A 202 -1.39 -4.74 -9.63
N ALA A 203 -1.22 -3.45 -9.89
CA ALA A 203 -2.27 -2.44 -9.80
C ALA A 203 -3.47 -2.75 -10.71
N MET A 204 -3.21 -3.37 -11.86
CA MET A 204 -4.23 -3.86 -12.79
C MET A 204 -5.12 -4.98 -12.22
N MET A 205 -4.64 -5.71 -11.21
CA MET A 205 -5.37 -6.78 -10.52
C MET A 205 -6.16 -6.26 -9.31
N LEU A 206 -5.99 -5.00 -8.92
CA LEU A 206 -6.75 -4.40 -7.83
C LEU A 206 -8.22 -4.16 -8.24
N PRO A 207 -9.17 -4.28 -7.28
CA PRO A 207 -10.60 -4.08 -7.55
C PRO A 207 -10.91 -2.71 -8.13
N SER A 208 -11.99 -2.63 -8.90
CA SER A 208 -12.55 -1.36 -9.38
C SER A 208 -13.74 -0.90 -8.55
N LEU A 209 -13.96 0.41 -8.42
CA LEU A 209 -15.11 1.01 -7.77
C LEU A 209 -16.01 1.70 -8.81
N PRO A 210 -16.97 0.98 -9.43
CA PRO A 210 -17.91 1.60 -10.34
C PRO A 210 -18.74 2.68 -9.62
N PRO A 211 -19.09 3.79 -10.31
CA PRO A 211 -19.91 4.84 -9.72
C PRO A 211 -21.29 4.29 -9.32
N GLU A 212 -21.81 4.77 -8.20
CA GLU A 212 -23.15 4.40 -7.76
C GLU A 212 -24.18 5.30 -8.45
N ASP A 213 -25.31 4.70 -8.85
CA ASP A 213 -26.47 5.47 -9.31
C ASP A 213 -27.19 6.04 -8.09
N ASN A 214 -27.24 7.38 -8.02
CA ASN A 214 -27.87 8.10 -6.93
C ASN A 214 -28.65 9.29 -7.50
N PRO A 215 -29.98 9.17 -7.69
CA PRO A 215 -30.79 10.20 -8.33
C PRO A 215 -30.66 11.55 -7.61
N GLY A 216 -30.21 12.59 -8.31
CA GLY A 216 -29.94 13.93 -7.75
C GLY A 216 -28.48 14.17 -7.36
N LEU A 217 -27.63 13.15 -7.43
CA LEU A 217 -26.18 13.24 -7.24
C LEU A 217 -25.47 12.59 -8.44
N ALA A 218 -25.20 13.38 -9.47
CA ALA A 218 -24.60 12.88 -10.70
C ALA A 218 -23.11 12.58 -10.51
N ALA A 219 -22.69 11.36 -10.89
CA ALA A 219 -21.32 10.89 -10.76
C ALA A 219 -20.58 10.90 -12.10
N TYR A 220 -19.38 11.46 -12.11
CA TYR A 220 -18.48 11.52 -13.26
C TYR A 220 -17.14 10.85 -12.92
N PRO A 221 -16.99 9.54 -13.19
CA PRO A 221 -15.74 8.83 -12.91
C PRO A 221 -14.64 9.25 -13.89
N ALA A 222 -13.43 9.45 -13.39
CA ALA A 222 -12.22 9.59 -14.19
C ALA A 222 -11.56 8.21 -14.43
N PRO A 223 -10.70 8.07 -15.47
CA PRO A 223 -9.88 6.87 -15.62
C PRO A 223 -9.05 6.60 -14.35
N PRO A 224 -8.91 5.33 -13.94
CA PRO A 224 -8.12 4.98 -12.76
C PRO A 224 -6.64 5.28 -12.99
N VAL A 225 -5.95 5.71 -11.93
CA VAL A 225 -4.49 5.83 -11.93
C VAL A 225 -3.92 4.57 -11.30
N LEU A 226 -3.15 3.81 -12.09
CA LEU A 226 -2.48 2.59 -11.66
C LEU A 226 -0.99 2.88 -11.46
N ASP A 227 -0.44 2.46 -10.33
CA ASP A 227 0.96 2.62 -9.99
C ASP A 227 1.52 1.28 -9.45
N ASP A 228 2.57 0.79 -10.09
CA ASP A 228 3.29 -0.42 -9.69
C ASP A 228 4.72 -0.04 -9.31
N SER A 229 5.14 -0.45 -8.11
CA SER A 229 6.49 -0.24 -7.61
C SER A 229 7.16 -1.56 -7.27
N ASN A 230 8.43 -1.69 -7.63
CA ASN A 230 9.28 -2.79 -7.19
C ASN A 230 10.55 -2.20 -6.57
N ASN A 231 10.67 -2.34 -5.25
CA ASN A 231 11.85 -1.91 -4.51
C ASN A 231 12.54 -3.12 -3.87
N ARG A 232 13.69 -3.51 -4.41
CA ARG A 232 14.51 -4.63 -3.91
C ARG A 232 13.70 -5.94 -3.78
N GLY A 233 12.84 -6.22 -4.76
CA GLY A 233 12.00 -7.43 -4.79
C GLY A 233 10.68 -7.30 -4.03
N GLN A 234 10.46 -6.22 -3.28
CA GLN A 234 9.16 -5.91 -2.68
C GLN A 234 8.29 -5.22 -3.71
N VAL A 235 7.25 -5.91 -4.15
CA VAL A 235 6.27 -5.39 -5.10
C VAL A 235 5.13 -4.76 -4.31
N SER A 236 4.74 -3.55 -4.69
CA SER A 236 3.56 -2.88 -4.15
C SER A 236 2.79 -2.22 -5.28
N ALA A 237 1.47 -2.25 -5.19
CA ALA A 237 0.58 -1.68 -6.17
C ALA A 237 -0.39 -0.70 -5.52
N SER A 238 -0.73 0.36 -6.26
CA SER A 238 -1.78 1.32 -5.91
C SER A 238 -2.72 1.54 -7.09
N ARG A 239 -4.02 1.52 -6.81
CA ARG A 239 -5.07 1.91 -7.76
C ARG A 239 -5.88 3.04 -7.15
N ARG A 240 -5.87 4.20 -7.79
CA ARG A 240 -6.64 5.37 -7.37
C ARG A 240 -7.79 5.63 -8.33
N GLU A 241 -9.00 5.67 -7.78
CA GLU A 241 -10.23 5.99 -8.50
C GLU A 241 -10.75 7.34 -8.05
N ARG A 242 -10.93 8.26 -9.01
CA ARG A 242 -11.47 9.60 -8.77
C ARG A 242 -12.85 9.69 -9.39
N ILE A 243 -13.84 10.13 -8.60
CA ILE A 243 -15.20 10.36 -9.06
C ILE A 243 -15.59 11.78 -8.64
N SER A 244 -15.90 12.63 -9.62
CA SER A 244 -16.43 13.97 -9.37
C SER A 244 -17.95 13.87 -9.29
N TYR A 245 -18.55 14.39 -8.22
CA TYR A 245 -19.99 14.40 -8.01
C TYR A 245 -20.53 15.82 -8.17
N VAL A 246 -21.68 15.95 -8.84
CA VAL A 246 -22.42 17.21 -8.97
C VAL A 246 -23.78 17.04 -8.32
N VAL A 247 -24.06 17.90 -7.34
CA VAL A 247 -25.33 17.93 -6.63
C VAL A 247 -26.39 18.63 -7.49
N GLN A 248 -27.47 17.93 -7.84
CA GLN A 248 -28.50 18.46 -8.74
C GLN A 248 -29.75 18.95 -8.02
N ALA A 249 -30.03 18.42 -6.82
CA ALA A 249 -31.21 18.74 -6.04
C ALA A 249 -30.91 18.74 -4.53
N GLU A 250 -31.78 19.38 -3.75
CA GLU A 250 -31.78 19.26 -2.29
C GLU A 250 -32.21 17.85 -1.88
N GLY A 251 -31.68 17.38 -0.74
CA GLY A 251 -32.01 16.05 -0.26
C GLY A 251 -30.92 15.42 0.59
N ARG A 252 -31.11 14.13 0.87
CA ARG A 252 -30.14 13.29 1.54
C ARG A 252 -29.67 12.23 0.57
N TYR A 253 -28.36 12.15 0.39
CA TYR A 253 -27.71 11.19 -0.48
C TYR A 253 -26.83 10.26 0.35
N LEU A 254 -26.81 8.99 -0.02
CA LEU A 254 -25.97 7.99 0.61
C LEU A 254 -24.97 7.43 -0.40
N LEU A 255 -23.68 7.62 -0.15
CA LEU A 255 -22.65 6.78 -0.76
C LEU A 255 -22.52 5.53 0.10
N ARG A 256 -22.88 4.36 -0.44
CA ARG A 256 -22.99 3.15 0.36
C ARG A 256 -21.64 2.64 0.84
N ALA A 257 -21.67 1.89 1.94
CA ALA A 257 -20.53 1.10 2.37
C ALA A 257 -20.22 0.03 1.32
N ARG A 258 -18.93 -0.28 1.16
CA ARG A 258 -18.45 -1.32 0.24
C ARG A 258 -17.46 -2.22 0.95
N ASP A 259 -17.70 -3.51 0.86
CA ASP A 259 -16.85 -4.51 1.46
C ASP A 259 -15.97 -5.17 0.39
N PHE A 260 -14.69 -5.30 0.70
CA PHE A 260 -13.68 -5.91 -0.17
C PHE A 260 -13.06 -7.11 0.54
N HIS A 261 -13.12 -8.26 -0.10
CA HIS A 261 -12.53 -9.49 0.41
C HIS A 261 -11.03 -9.52 0.12
N TRP A 262 -10.25 -9.93 1.11
CA TRP A 262 -8.81 -10.02 1.03
C TRP A 262 -8.34 -11.32 1.69
N TRP A 263 -7.68 -12.17 0.92
CA TRP A 263 -6.94 -13.31 1.45
C TRP A 263 -5.57 -12.84 1.93
N ASP A 264 -5.36 -12.88 3.24
CA ASP A 264 -4.08 -12.57 3.86
C ASP A 264 -3.13 -13.76 3.66
N THR A 265 -2.24 -13.66 2.68
CA THR A 265 -1.29 -14.72 2.31
C THR A 265 -0.21 -14.96 3.37
N THR A 266 -0.15 -14.16 4.43
CA THR A 266 0.77 -14.39 5.57
C THR A 266 0.12 -15.16 6.70
N ARG A 267 -1.22 -15.14 6.77
CA ARG A 267 -1.99 -15.76 7.86
C ARG A 267 -2.91 -16.87 7.38
N ASP A 268 -3.07 -17.04 6.07
CA ASP A 268 -3.99 -17.98 5.45
C ASP A 268 -5.44 -17.77 5.94
N GLU A 269 -5.84 -16.50 5.99
CA GLU A 269 -7.14 -16.06 6.49
C GLU A 269 -7.86 -15.17 5.47
N LEU A 270 -9.16 -15.40 5.30
CA LEU A 270 -10.03 -14.45 4.62
C LEU A 270 -10.35 -13.29 5.57
N ARG A 271 -10.11 -12.08 5.09
CA ARG A 271 -10.37 -10.81 5.77
C ARG A 271 -11.29 -9.93 4.95
N LEU A 272 -11.92 -8.99 5.63
CA LEU A 272 -12.82 -8.01 5.04
C LEU A 272 -12.26 -6.61 5.31
N VAL A 273 -12.15 -5.81 4.26
CA VAL A 273 -11.84 -4.39 4.35
C VAL A 273 -13.08 -3.61 3.90
N SER A 274 -13.65 -2.83 4.82
CA SER A 274 -14.88 -2.06 4.56
C SER A 274 -14.56 -0.60 4.30
N LEU A 275 -15.01 -0.11 3.15
CA LEU A 275 -15.08 1.30 2.82
C LEU A 275 -16.39 1.87 3.42
N PRO A 276 -16.34 2.80 4.38
CA PRO A 276 -17.53 3.20 5.13
C PRO A 276 -18.51 4.03 4.29
N ALA A 277 -19.79 3.92 4.64
CA ALA A 277 -20.85 4.72 4.04
C ALA A 277 -20.67 6.21 4.40
N VAL A 278 -21.08 7.08 3.48
CA VAL A 278 -21.03 8.54 3.67
C VAL A 278 -22.40 9.14 3.37
N GLU A 279 -22.99 9.75 4.39
CA GLU A 279 -24.24 10.51 4.27
C GLU A 279 -23.93 11.95 3.88
N ILE A 280 -24.66 12.45 2.89
CA ILE A 280 -24.51 13.79 2.35
C ILE A 280 -25.87 14.48 2.46
N THR A 281 -25.93 15.63 3.11
CA THR A 281 -27.15 16.43 3.23
C THR A 281 -26.98 17.73 2.46
N VAL A 282 -27.91 18.00 1.54
CA VAL A 282 -27.90 19.15 0.64
C VAL A 282 -29.12 20.01 0.90
N GLY A 283 -28.95 21.34 0.92
CA GLY A 283 -30.06 22.29 1.01
C GLY A 283 -30.63 22.45 2.43
N SER A 284 -30.20 21.62 3.38
CA SER A 284 -30.36 21.96 4.78
C SER A 284 -29.31 23.01 5.11
N GLY A 285 -29.72 24.29 5.00
CA GLY A 285 -29.15 25.30 5.88
C GLY A 285 -29.13 24.66 7.26
N VAL A 286 -27.97 24.61 7.89
CA VAL A 286 -27.80 24.14 9.25
C VAL A 286 -28.99 24.73 10.00
N ALA A 287 -29.96 23.88 10.37
CA ALA A 287 -30.62 24.11 11.63
C ALA A 287 -29.48 23.87 12.63
N GLY A 288 -28.58 24.86 12.70
CA GLY A 288 -27.81 25.10 13.87
C GLY A 288 -28.89 25.09 14.90
N GLU A 289 -28.83 24.08 15.77
CA GLU A 289 -29.51 24.11 17.02
C GLU A 289 -29.29 25.52 17.53
N VAL A 290 -30.33 26.35 17.37
CA VAL A 290 -30.33 27.69 17.92
C VAL A 290 -30.11 27.36 19.38
N PRO A 291 -28.95 27.71 19.98
CA PRO A 291 -28.80 27.50 21.40
C PRO A 291 -29.99 28.27 21.96
N ASP A 292 -30.92 27.57 22.60
CA ASP A 292 -32.13 28.16 23.13
C ASP A 292 -31.69 29.43 23.84
N GLY A 293 -31.93 30.59 23.21
CA GLY A 293 -31.60 31.87 23.79
C GLY A 293 -32.27 31.86 25.16
N PRO A 294 -31.58 32.27 26.23
CA PRO A 294 -31.90 31.87 27.60
C PRO A 294 -33.41 31.94 27.82
N SER A 295 -34.06 30.78 27.83
CA SER A 295 -35.49 30.70 27.95
C SER A 295 -35.82 31.25 29.32
N LEU A 296 -36.36 32.48 29.37
CA LEU A 296 -36.80 33.07 30.62
C LEU A 296 -37.76 32.07 31.27
N PRO A 297 -37.52 31.66 32.53
CA PRO A 297 -38.34 30.63 33.15
C PRO A 297 -39.79 31.10 33.13
N ARG A 298 -40.67 30.34 32.46
CA ARG A 298 -42.11 30.60 32.50
C ARG A 298 -42.58 30.31 33.92
N LEU A 299 -42.67 31.37 34.72
CA LEU A 299 -43.14 31.28 36.10
C LEU A 299 -44.61 30.84 36.11
N SER A 300 -44.91 29.81 36.90
CA SER A 300 -46.29 29.34 37.07
C SER A 300 -47.15 30.40 37.77
N PRO A 301 -48.49 30.37 37.61
CA PRO A 301 -49.38 31.31 38.30
C PRO A 301 -49.15 31.37 39.83
N GLY A 302 -48.76 30.23 40.44
CA GLY A 302 -48.39 30.18 41.86
C GLY A 302 -47.08 30.88 42.20
N GLN A 303 -46.10 30.86 41.29
CA GLN A 303 -44.83 31.57 41.47
C GLN A 303 -44.98 33.09 41.32
N TRP A 304 -45.91 33.54 40.46
CA TRP A 304 -46.28 34.96 40.37
C TRP A 304 -46.91 35.48 41.66
N LEU A 305 -47.79 34.69 42.29
CA LEU A 305 -48.37 35.03 43.59
C LEU A 305 -47.32 35.08 44.69
N ALA A 306 -46.35 34.15 44.69
CA ALA A 306 -45.26 34.14 45.66
C ALA A 306 -44.33 35.37 45.51
N LEU A 307 -44.02 35.79 44.28
CA LEU A 307 -43.23 37.01 44.04
C LEU A 307 -43.99 38.28 44.42
N ALA A 308 -45.29 38.35 44.13
CA ALA A 308 -46.13 39.47 44.55
C ALA A 308 -46.20 39.57 46.09
N ALA A 309 -46.39 38.43 46.78
CA ALA A 309 -46.38 38.38 48.23
C ALA A 309 -45.00 38.76 48.81
N GLY A 310 -43.90 38.32 48.18
CA GLY A 310 -42.54 38.67 48.57
C GLY A 310 -42.26 40.18 48.42
N LEU A 311 -42.70 40.80 47.34
CA LEU A 311 -42.58 42.25 47.13
C LEU A 311 -43.42 43.06 48.11
N ILE A 312 -44.63 42.60 48.42
CA ILE A 312 -45.47 43.22 49.45
C ILE A 312 -44.79 43.10 50.82
N GLY A 313 -44.24 41.93 51.16
CA GLY A 313 -43.49 41.71 52.39
C GLY A 313 -42.24 42.58 52.50
N LEU A 314 -41.47 42.71 51.40
CA LEU A 314 -40.30 43.57 51.33
C LEU A 314 -40.68 45.05 51.47
N GLY A 315 -41.77 45.47 50.82
CA GLY A 315 -42.33 46.82 50.97
C GLY A 315 -42.76 47.10 52.41
N LEU A 316 -43.36 46.12 53.08
CA LEU A 316 -43.77 46.23 54.48
C LEU A 316 -42.55 46.32 55.42
N LEU A 317 -41.50 45.52 55.16
CA LEU A 317 -40.24 45.56 55.91
C LEU A 317 -39.48 46.87 55.71
N LEU A 318 -39.44 47.39 54.48
CA LEU A 318 -38.86 48.70 54.18
C LEU A 318 -39.67 49.82 54.82
N TRP A 319 -41.01 49.73 54.81
CA TRP A 319 -41.89 50.70 55.46
C TRP A 319 -41.73 50.67 56.98
N LEU A 320 -41.69 49.49 57.62
CA LEU A 320 -41.38 49.37 59.04
C LEU A 320 -39.96 49.85 59.35
N GLY A 321 -38.99 49.50 58.52
CA GLY A 321 -37.61 49.98 58.61
C GLY A 321 -37.58 51.50 58.62
N TRP A 322 -38.22 52.16 57.65
CA TRP A 322 -38.28 53.62 57.57
C TRP A 322 -39.08 54.27 58.70
N ARG A 323 -40.14 53.59 59.18
CA ARG A 323 -40.99 54.07 60.27
C ARG A 323 -40.28 54.04 61.63
N TYR A 324 -39.41 53.06 61.85
CA TYR A 324 -38.77 52.81 63.15
C TYR A 324 -37.25 53.09 63.19
N LEU A 325 -36.56 53.24 62.05
CA LEU A 325 -35.15 53.64 62.00
C LEU A 325 -34.82 55.09 62.41
N PRO A 326 -35.72 56.10 62.46
CA PRO A 326 -35.32 57.44 62.89
C PRO A 326 -35.06 57.53 64.42
N ARG A 327 -34.94 56.40 65.13
CA ARG A 327 -34.54 56.33 66.54
C ARG A 327 -33.19 55.67 66.80
N LEU A 328 -32.41 55.36 65.76
CA LEU A 328 -31.06 54.82 65.92
C LEU A 328 -30.01 55.93 65.67
N PRO A 329 -29.10 56.21 66.63
CA PRO A 329 -28.15 57.31 66.52
C PRO A 329 -27.18 57.10 65.33
N PRO A 330 -26.95 58.11 64.48
CA PRO A 330 -26.23 57.98 63.20
C PRO A 330 -24.71 57.72 63.33
N GLY A 331 -24.19 57.39 64.51
CA GLY A 331 -22.76 57.30 64.79
C GLY A 331 -22.10 55.95 64.50
N THR A 332 -22.83 54.84 64.43
CA THR A 332 -22.21 53.49 64.42
C THR A 332 -22.20 52.78 63.07
N VAL A 333 -23.03 53.21 62.11
CA VAL A 333 -23.17 52.53 60.81
C VAL A 333 -22.12 53.00 59.80
N SER A 334 -21.70 54.27 59.84
CA SER A 334 -20.70 54.82 58.92
C SER A 334 -19.31 54.21 59.14
N ALA A 335 -18.95 53.88 60.39
CA ALA A 335 -17.64 53.32 60.75
C ALA A 335 -17.44 51.87 60.27
N ARG A 336 -18.51 51.06 60.17
CA ARG A 336 -18.40 49.67 59.69
C ARG A 336 -18.36 49.58 58.17
N VAL A 337 -18.99 50.51 57.46
CA VAL A 337 -19.00 50.54 55.98
C VAL A 337 -17.64 51.00 55.42
N THR A 338 -16.94 51.91 56.10
CA THR A 338 -15.58 52.33 55.71
C THR A 338 -14.54 51.25 55.95
N ALA A 339 -14.64 50.48 57.04
CA ALA A 339 -13.74 49.36 57.32
C ALA A 339 -13.82 48.23 56.27
N LEU A 340 -15.02 47.92 55.78
CA LEU A 340 -15.24 46.90 54.73
C LEU A 340 -14.69 47.36 53.36
N ARG A 341 -14.77 48.67 53.07
CA ARG A 341 -14.22 49.24 51.82
C ARG A 341 -12.70 49.25 51.80
N GLN A 342 -12.03 49.38 52.95
CA GLN A 342 -10.58 49.34 53.04
C GLN A 342 -10.04 47.92 52.87
N THR A 343 -10.68 46.92 53.50
CA THR A 343 -10.31 45.50 53.36
C THR A 343 -10.47 44.98 51.93
N LEU A 344 -11.52 45.40 51.21
CA LEU A 344 -11.69 45.06 49.79
C LEU A 344 -10.66 45.72 48.86
N ARG A 345 -10.02 46.83 49.27
CA ARG A 345 -8.95 47.48 48.48
C ARG A 345 -7.59 46.82 48.70
N GLU A 346 -7.31 46.32 49.89
CA GLU A 346 -6.10 45.55 50.20
C GLU A 346 -6.04 44.23 49.41
N LEU A 347 -7.17 43.53 49.27
CA LEU A 347 -7.27 42.27 48.49
C LEU A 347 -7.13 42.45 46.97
N ARG A 348 -7.12 43.69 46.47
CA ARG A 348 -7.07 44.02 45.03
C ARG A 348 -5.68 44.44 44.52
N LYS A 349 -4.65 44.45 45.37
CA LYS A 349 -3.27 44.70 44.93
C LYS A 349 -2.62 43.40 44.45
N PRO A 350 -2.15 43.31 43.19
CA PRO A 350 -1.41 42.14 42.72
C PRO A 350 -0.02 42.08 43.39
N ALA A 351 0.35 40.90 43.90
CA ALA A 351 1.66 40.63 44.47
C ALA A 351 2.69 40.44 43.34
N LEU A 352 3.40 41.52 42.96
CA LEU A 352 4.60 41.43 42.13
C LEU A 352 5.83 41.53 43.05
N ALA A 353 6.73 40.55 42.96
CA ALA A 353 7.93 40.47 43.80
C ALA A 353 8.98 41.51 43.38
N GLU A 354 9.24 42.47 44.26
CA GLU A 354 10.30 43.46 44.13
C GLU A 354 11.59 42.91 44.75
N ARG A 355 12.36 42.13 43.98
CA ARG A 355 13.81 41.89 44.20
C ARG A 355 14.45 41.21 42.99
N LEU A 356 15.00 42.02 42.09
CA LEU A 356 16.06 41.62 41.18
C LEU A 356 17.35 41.43 42.00
N ASN A 357 17.94 40.25 41.88
CA ASN A 357 19.13 39.80 42.60
C ASN A 357 20.37 40.67 42.25
N PRO A 358 21.10 41.20 43.24
CA PRO A 358 22.36 41.91 43.03
C PRO A 358 23.56 40.94 42.96
N GLY A 359 24.34 41.02 41.87
CA GLY A 359 25.76 40.66 41.84
C GLY A 359 26.15 39.18 41.72
N SER A 360 26.72 38.80 40.57
CA SER A 360 27.99 38.06 40.53
C SER A 360 28.64 38.18 39.15
N ASN A 361 29.88 38.67 39.15
CA ASN A 361 30.83 38.72 38.05
C ASN A 361 31.21 37.32 37.56
N ALA A 362 31.43 37.19 36.25
CA ALA A 362 32.57 36.50 35.67
C ALA A 362 32.72 36.95 34.22
N GLY A 363 33.77 37.73 33.95
CA GLY A 363 34.41 37.69 32.64
C GLY A 363 35.49 36.60 32.68
N GLU A 364 35.49 35.75 31.67
CA GLU A 364 36.65 35.32 30.86
C GLU A 364 36.12 35.02 29.46
#